data_AF-A0A2C5XXI9-F1
#
_entry.id   AF-A0A2C5XXI9-F1
#
_cell.length_a   1.000
_cell.length_b   1.000
_cell.length_c   1.000
_cell.angle_alpha   90.00
_cell.angle_beta   90.00
_cell.angle_gamma   90.00
#
_symmetry.space_group_name_H-M   'P 1'
#
loop_
_entity.id
_entity.type
_entity.pdbx_description
1 polymer ?
#
loop_
_entity_poly.entity_id
_entity_poly.type
_entity_poly.pdbx_seq_one_letter_code
_entity_poly.pdbx_strand_id
1 'polypeptide(L)'
;MRTTSLLLGAAASVSAIIGGEVYDVMLSDTTFFCADNCLFGGGFFQQNGPWCLASEVVALVDKDPAKDQLRFLACNGTANPQVWRERALKPSDRQPEECWISEVDPEFPQLRCSSNRSGGSGGKNTKPVAWSELQKMLETATAGAKEKEAAPKKAAPQPPLPGEDRWVWA
;
A
#
# COMPACT_ATOMS: atom_id res chain seq x y z
N MET A 1 10.50 4.66 43.60
CA MET A 1 9.73 5.41 42.57
C MET A 1 10.45 5.25 41.23
N ARG A 2 9.89 4.47 40.29
CA ARG A 2 10.40 4.36 38.91
C ARG A 2 9.38 5.00 37.99
N THR A 3 9.74 6.12 37.38
CA THR A 3 8.99 6.75 36.30
C THR A 3 9.17 5.91 35.04
N THR A 4 8.17 5.08 34.74
CA THR A 4 8.12 4.34 33.47
C THR A 4 7.62 5.32 32.41
N SER A 5 8.54 6.00 31.72
CA SER A 5 8.21 6.72 30.48
C SER A 5 7.75 5.69 29.45
N LEU A 6 6.43 5.51 29.36
CA LEU A 6 5.77 4.91 28.22
C LEU A 6 5.95 5.86 27.03
N LEU A 7 7.06 5.70 26.31
CA LEU A 7 7.13 6.15 24.93
C LEU A 7 6.18 5.24 24.14
N LEU A 8 4.88 5.59 24.13
CA LEU A 8 3.97 5.18 23.08
C LEU A 8 4.58 5.71 21.79
N GLY A 9 5.35 4.87 21.11
CA GLY A 9 5.73 5.11 19.74
C GLY A 9 4.44 5.24 18.95
N ALA A 10 4.06 6.46 18.62
CA ALA A 10 3.11 6.69 17.54
C ALA A 10 3.72 5.98 16.33
N ALA A 11 3.13 4.86 15.92
CA ALA A 11 3.30 4.40 14.56
C ALA A 11 2.71 5.53 13.72
N ALA A 12 3.54 6.49 13.32
CA ALA A 12 3.21 7.35 12.20
C ALA A 12 2.93 6.36 11.08
N SER A 13 1.65 6.22 10.70
CA SER A 13 1.22 5.44 9.55
C SER A 13 1.86 6.12 8.35
N VAL A 14 3.08 5.68 8.03
CA VAL A 14 3.81 6.15 6.87
C VAL A 14 2.94 5.80 5.69
N SER A 15 2.51 6.80 4.92
CA SER A 15 1.75 6.59 3.69
C SER A 15 2.46 5.50 2.86
N ALA A 16 1.71 4.48 2.44
CA ALA A 16 2.27 3.37 1.69
C ALA A 16 2.47 3.71 0.20
N ILE A 17 2.13 4.93 -0.20
CA ILE A 17 2.31 5.44 -1.56
C ILE A 17 3.80 5.49 -1.86
N ILE A 18 4.22 4.81 -2.93
CA ILE A 18 5.60 4.75 -3.38
C ILE A 18 5.82 5.87 -4.39
N GLY A 19 6.72 6.81 -4.11
CA GLY A 19 7.11 7.82 -5.08
C GLY A 19 5.98 8.76 -5.51
N GLY A 20 5.89 9.02 -6.83
CA GLY A 20 4.95 9.97 -7.43
C GLY A 20 3.77 9.33 -8.16
N GLU A 21 2.97 10.15 -8.83
CA GLU A 21 1.80 9.70 -9.60
C GLU A 21 2.20 8.94 -10.87
N VAL A 22 1.56 7.78 -11.10
CA VAL A 22 1.73 6.91 -12.25
C VAL A 22 0.38 6.69 -12.95
N TYR A 23 0.27 7.10 -14.20
CA TYR A 23 -0.95 6.93 -15.01
C TYR A 23 -0.79 5.93 -16.16
N ASP A 24 0.43 5.78 -16.65
CA ASP A 24 0.80 5.01 -17.83
C ASP A 24 2.20 4.45 -17.61
N VAL A 25 2.34 3.13 -17.75
CA VAL A 25 3.58 2.40 -17.53
C VAL A 25 4.01 1.72 -18.80
N MET A 26 5.19 2.08 -19.31
CA MET A 26 5.81 1.43 -20.46
C MET A 26 6.55 0.17 -20.02
N LEU A 27 6.17 -0.97 -20.59
CA LEU A 27 6.87 -2.25 -20.42
C LEU A 27 7.99 -2.41 -21.45
N SER A 28 7.77 -1.86 -22.63
CA SER A 28 8.72 -1.78 -23.75
C SER A 28 8.41 -0.55 -24.59
N ASP A 29 9.04 -0.39 -25.76
CA ASP A 29 8.71 0.69 -26.69
C ASP A 29 7.30 0.52 -27.32
N THR A 30 6.75 -0.70 -27.33
CA THR A 30 5.49 -1.03 -28.02
C THR A 30 4.39 -1.52 -27.09
N THR A 31 4.66 -1.75 -25.80
CA THR A 31 3.67 -2.28 -24.86
C THR A 31 3.62 -1.50 -23.56
N PHE A 32 2.43 -1.41 -22.98
CA PHE A 32 2.15 -0.62 -21.80
C PHE A 32 0.96 -1.16 -21.01
N PHE A 33 0.74 -0.61 -19.82
CA PHE A 33 -0.55 -0.71 -19.12
C PHE A 33 -0.95 0.64 -18.52
N CYS A 34 -2.25 0.85 -18.32
CA CYS A 34 -2.78 2.01 -17.62
C CYS A 34 -2.93 1.70 -16.13
N ALA A 35 -2.60 2.67 -15.29
CA ALA A 35 -2.94 2.57 -13.87
C ALA A 35 -4.47 2.64 -13.75
N ASP A 36 -5.11 1.51 -13.42
CA ASP A 36 -6.58 1.40 -13.35
C ASP A 36 -7.06 0.44 -12.26
N ASN A 37 -6.59 0.66 -11.03
CA ASN A 37 -6.87 -0.18 -9.87
C ASN A 37 -6.49 -1.65 -10.12
N CYS A 38 -5.29 -1.86 -10.66
CA CYS A 38 -4.79 -3.16 -11.08
C CYS A 38 -3.41 -3.49 -10.48
N LEU A 39 -3.05 -4.77 -10.50
CA LEU A 39 -1.78 -5.31 -10.06
C LEU A 39 -0.83 -5.53 -11.23
N PHE A 40 0.45 -5.22 -11.03
CA PHE A 40 1.52 -5.64 -11.92
C PHE A 40 2.85 -5.74 -11.18
N GLY A 41 3.54 -6.88 -11.30
CA GLY A 41 4.89 -7.07 -10.75
C GLY A 41 5.02 -6.80 -9.25
N GLY A 42 3.95 -7.06 -8.47
CA GLY A 42 3.92 -6.82 -7.02
C GLY A 42 3.54 -5.40 -6.60
N GLY A 43 3.26 -4.50 -7.55
CA GLY A 43 2.68 -3.18 -7.29
C GLY A 43 1.17 -3.14 -7.56
N PHE A 44 0.46 -2.26 -6.85
CA PHE A 44 -0.93 -1.90 -7.12
C PHE A 44 -1.00 -0.45 -7.63
N PHE A 45 -1.65 -0.23 -8.77
CA PHE A 45 -1.69 1.03 -9.50
C PHE A 45 -3.11 1.61 -9.55
N GLN A 46 -3.36 2.70 -8.84
CA GLN A 46 -4.70 3.32 -8.77
C GLN A 46 -4.98 4.20 -9.98
N GLN A 47 -6.26 4.30 -10.37
CA GLN A 47 -6.73 5.07 -11.54
C GLN A 47 -6.30 6.55 -11.55
N ASN A 48 -5.93 7.11 -10.39
CA ASN A 48 -5.62 8.54 -10.22
C ASN A 48 -4.14 8.85 -9.96
N GLY A 49 -3.23 7.88 -10.13
CA GLY A 49 -1.80 8.12 -9.98
C GLY A 49 -1.15 7.42 -8.78
N PRO A 50 -1.75 7.41 -7.57
CA PRO A 50 -1.15 6.72 -6.43
C PRO A 50 -0.90 5.24 -6.72
N TRP A 51 0.21 4.73 -6.22
CA TRP A 51 0.56 3.32 -6.33
C TRP A 51 1.41 2.89 -5.13
N CYS A 52 1.37 1.60 -4.81
CA CYS A 52 2.00 1.02 -3.62
C CYS A 52 2.35 -0.46 -3.84
N LEU A 53 2.97 -1.10 -2.85
CA LEU A 53 3.10 -2.56 -2.83
C LEU A 53 1.71 -3.20 -2.81
N ALA A 54 1.54 -4.33 -3.48
CA ALA A 54 0.29 -5.10 -3.46
C ALA A 54 -0.13 -5.51 -2.02
N SER A 55 0.84 -5.68 -1.11
CA SER A 55 0.59 -5.95 0.31
C SER A 55 0.03 -4.77 1.09
N GLU A 56 0.09 -3.56 0.54
CA GLU A 56 -0.38 -2.32 1.16
C GLU A 56 -1.76 -1.88 0.62
N VAL A 57 -2.42 -2.76 -0.13
CA VAL A 57 -3.77 -2.51 -0.63
C VAL A 57 -4.78 -2.65 0.50
N VAL A 58 -5.63 -1.63 0.64
CA VAL A 58 -6.71 -1.57 1.61
C VAL A 58 -8.05 -1.38 0.92
N ALA A 59 -9.11 -1.76 1.62
CA ALA A 59 -10.48 -1.45 1.24
C ALA A 59 -10.87 -0.07 1.79
N LEU A 60 -11.40 0.79 0.93
CA LEU A 60 -12.17 1.96 1.32
C LEU A 60 -13.63 1.56 1.47
N VAL A 61 -14.13 1.71 2.68
CA VAL A 61 -15.51 1.35 3.05
C VAL A 61 -16.21 2.55 3.68
N ASP A 62 -17.52 2.45 3.81
CA ASP A 62 -18.31 3.43 4.54
C ASP A 62 -17.82 3.58 5.99
N LYS A 63 -17.85 4.81 6.51
CA LYS A 63 -17.55 5.06 7.92
C LYS A 63 -18.58 4.43 8.85
N ASP A 64 -19.83 4.32 8.41
CA ASP A 64 -20.84 3.56 9.11
C ASP A 64 -20.49 2.05 9.03
N PRO A 65 -20.07 1.41 10.14
CA PRO A 65 -19.71 0.00 10.12
C PRO A 65 -20.89 -0.91 9.81
N ALA A 66 -22.14 -0.43 9.94
CA ALA A 66 -23.32 -1.18 9.51
C ALA A 66 -23.41 -1.26 7.96
N LYS A 67 -22.70 -0.39 7.25
CA LYS A 67 -22.63 -0.31 5.79
C LYS A 67 -21.23 -0.66 5.29
N ASP A 68 -20.60 -1.69 5.85
CA ASP A 68 -19.24 -2.19 5.53
C ASP A 68 -19.11 -2.78 4.09
N GLN A 69 -19.68 -2.09 3.12
CA GLN A 69 -19.58 -2.38 1.71
C GLN A 69 -18.30 -1.76 1.16
N LEU A 70 -17.54 -2.58 0.44
CA LEU A 70 -16.42 -2.10 -0.36
C LEU A 70 -16.91 -1.03 -1.34
N ARG A 71 -16.26 0.14 -1.29
CA ARG A 71 -16.45 1.19 -2.27
C ARG A 71 -15.33 1.15 -3.30
N PHE A 72 -14.09 1.19 -2.82
CA PHE A 72 -12.90 1.27 -3.66
C PHE A 72 -11.74 0.51 -3.02
N LEU A 73 -10.77 0.15 -3.86
CA LEU A 73 -9.44 -0.28 -3.42
C LEU A 73 -8.52 0.94 -3.40
N ALA A 74 -7.64 1.01 -2.42
CA ALA A 74 -6.67 2.08 -2.33
C ALA A 74 -5.35 1.61 -1.72
N CYS A 75 -4.29 2.40 -1.92
CA CYS A 75 -3.10 2.30 -1.10
C CYS A 75 -3.38 2.79 0.31
N ASN A 76 -2.80 2.11 1.30
CA ASN A 76 -2.87 2.49 2.71
C ASN A 76 -2.35 3.93 2.93
N GLY A 77 -3.13 4.74 3.64
CA GLY A 77 -2.82 6.14 3.89
C GLY A 77 -3.04 7.07 2.69
N THR A 78 -3.78 6.64 1.68
CA THR A 78 -4.29 7.54 0.63
C THR A 78 -5.25 8.55 1.25
N ALA A 79 -5.14 9.82 0.87
CA ALA A 79 -6.04 10.85 1.36
C ALA A 79 -7.47 10.57 0.88
N ASN A 80 -8.36 10.27 1.82
CA ASN A 80 -9.74 9.86 1.53
C ASN A 80 -10.75 10.95 1.93
N PRO A 81 -11.85 11.09 1.18
CA PRO A 81 -12.97 11.93 1.59
C PRO A 81 -13.45 11.58 3.00
N GLN A 82 -13.99 12.57 3.73
CA GLN A 82 -14.43 12.41 5.12
C GLN A 82 -15.58 11.40 5.32
N VAL A 83 -16.08 10.75 4.28
CA VAL A 83 -17.15 9.76 4.34
C VAL A 83 -16.67 8.31 4.33
N TRP A 84 -15.38 8.05 4.06
CA TRP A 84 -14.84 6.70 4.00
C TRP A 84 -13.80 6.45 5.10
N ARG A 85 -13.57 5.17 5.39
CA ARG A 85 -12.48 4.70 6.25
C ARG A 85 -11.72 3.58 5.54
N GLU A 86 -10.46 3.44 5.89
CA GLU A 86 -9.63 2.33 5.46
C GLU A 86 -9.86 1.11 6.36
N ARG A 87 -9.78 -0.08 5.76
CA ARG A 87 -9.60 -1.33 6.49
C ARG A 87 -8.80 -2.32 5.66
N ALA A 88 -8.23 -3.31 6.33
CA ALA A 88 -7.62 -4.45 5.63
C ALA A 88 -8.62 -5.11 4.67
N LEU A 89 -8.10 -5.58 3.55
CA LEU A 89 -8.87 -6.29 2.53
C LEU A 89 -9.32 -7.66 3.08
N LYS A 90 -10.59 -7.99 2.90
CA LYS A 90 -11.15 -9.30 3.26
C LYS A 90 -11.14 -10.22 2.04
N PRO A 91 -11.08 -11.55 2.23
CA PRO A 91 -11.20 -12.50 1.12
C PRO A 91 -12.51 -12.36 0.32
N SER A 92 -13.58 -11.87 0.96
CA SER A 92 -14.89 -11.63 0.32
C SER A 92 -14.97 -10.33 -0.48
N ASP A 93 -13.98 -9.44 -0.34
CA ASP A 93 -13.94 -8.20 -1.09
C ASP A 93 -13.54 -8.47 -2.54
N ARG A 94 -13.92 -7.57 -3.46
CA ARG A 94 -13.33 -7.55 -4.80
C ARG A 94 -11.82 -7.40 -4.64
N GLN A 95 -11.07 -8.36 -5.16
CA GLN A 95 -9.62 -8.31 -5.22
C GLN A 95 -9.19 -7.44 -6.41
N PRO A 96 -8.04 -6.76 -6.32
CA PRO A 96 -7.50 -6.07 -7.48
C PRO A 96 -7.17 -7.08 -8.59
N GLU A 97 -7.47 -6.72 -9.82
CA GLU A 97 -7.23 -7.55 -11.00
C GLU A 97 -5.83 -7.29 -11.55
N GLU A 98 -5.29 -8.19 -12.36
CA GLU A 98 -4.03 -7.95 -13.07
C GLU A 98 -4.20 -6.84 -14.12
N CYS A 99 -3.18 -6.00 -14.29
CA CYS A 99 -3.22 -4.91 -15.25
C CYS A 99 -3.31 -5.44 -16.69
N TRP A 100 -4.23 -4.85 -17.46
CA TRP A 100 -4.36 -5.16 -18.87
C TRP A 100 -3.19 -4.55 -19.66
N ILE A 101 -2.44 -5.41 -20.34
CA ILE A 101 -1.34 -4.99 -21.21
C ILE A 101 -1.88 -4.74 -22.61
N SER A 102 -1.57 -3.57 -23.14
CA SER A 102 -1.97 -3.14 -24.48
C SER A 102 -0.75 -2.80 -25.33
N GLU A 103 -0.94 -2.84 -26.64
CA GLU A 103 0.02 -2.37 -27.62
C GLU A 103 -0.17 -0.88 -27.90
N VAL A 104 0.94 -0.16 -28.09
CA VAL A 104 0.92 1.25 -28.45
C VAL A 104 0.39 1.40 -29.87
N ASP A 105 -0.69 2.16 -30.02
CA ASP A 105 -1.16 2.61 -31.32
C ASP A 105 -0.10 3.55 -31.94
N PRO A 106 0.51 3.19 -33.08
CA PRO A 106 1.56 3.99 -33.70
C PRO A 106 1.03 5.29 -34.32
N GLU A 107 -0.26 5.36 -34.66
CA GLU A 107 -0.89 6.55 -35.23
C GLU A 107 -1.26 7.54 -34.11
N PHE A 108 -1.65 7.03 -32.94
CA PHE A 108 -2.10 7.85 -31.82
C PHE A 108 -1.45 7.49 -30.46
N PRO A 109 -0.11 7.48 -30.35
CA PRO A 109 0.58 7.07 -29.12
C PRO A 109 0.25 7.95 -27.90
N GLN A 110 -0.16 9.20 -28.13
CA GLN A 110 -0.58 10.15 -27.11
C GLN A 110 -1.95 9.84 -26.46
N LEU A 111 -2.81 9.07 -27.13
CA LEU A 111 -4.16 8.74 -26.61
C LEU A 111 -4.15 7.64 -25.55
N ARG A 112 -2.98 7.04 -25.34
CA ARG A 112 -2.74 6.02 -24.35
C ARG A 112 -3.11 6.47 -22.95
N CYS A 113 -3.92 5.66 -22.27
CA CYS A 113 -4.45 5.94 -20.93
C CYS A 113 -5.14 7.30 -20.78
N SER A 114 -5.66 7.85 -21.89
CA SER A 114 -6.29 9.18 -21.90
C SER A 114 -7.51 9.26 -20.97
N SER A 115 -8.28 8.18 -20.83
CA SER A 115 -9.39 8.06 -19.86
C SER A 115 -8.94 8.26 -18.42
N ASN A 116 -7.80 7.68 -18.05
CA ASN A 116 -7.26 7.70 -16.68
C ASN A 116 -6.64 9.08 -16.35
N ARG A 117 -6.20 9.83 -17.37
CA ARG A 117 -5.72 11.20 -17.22
C ARG A 117 -6.84 12.23 -17.13
N SER A 118 -7.97 11.99 -17.78
CA SER A 118 -9.08 12.95 -17.91
C SER A 118 -10.18 12.82 -16.85
N GLY A 119 -10.23 11.70 -16.12
CA GLY A 119 -11.25 11.39 -15.09
C GLY A 119 -11.19 12.19 -13.77
N GLY A 120 -10.57 13.37 -13.73
CA GLY A 120 -10.73 14.34 -12.62
C GLY A 120 -9.50 14.69 -11.79
N SER A 121 -8.32 14.11 -12.07
CA SER A 121 -7.13 14.33 -11.22
C SER A 121 -6.22 15.48 -11.67
N GLY A 122 -6.41 16.03 -12.88
CA GLY A 122 -5.53 17.10 -13.39
C GLY A 122 -4.05 16.72 -13.35
N GLY A 123 -3.74 15.43 -13.52
CA GLY A 123 -2.43 14.83 -13.32
C GLY A 123 -1.36 15.64 -14.05
N LYS A 124 -0.47 16.27 -13.28
CA LYS A 124 0.60 17.12 -13.85
C LYS A 124 1.65 16.28 -14.57
N ASN A 125 1.76 15.01 -14.21
CA ASN A 125 2.62 14.03 -14.85
C ASN A 125 1.88 13.35 -16.01
N THR A 126 2.02 13.94 -17.20
CA THR A 126 1.53 13.37 -18.46
C THR A 126 2.53 12.40 -19.10
N LYS A 127 3.73 12.28 -18.52
CA LYS A 127 4.80 11.45 -19.06
C LYS A 127 4.61 9.98 -18.64
N PRO A 128 4.73 9.04 -19.59
CA PRO A 128 4.80 7.61 -19.27
C PRO A 128 6.02 7.32 -18.38
N VAL A 129 5.88 6.37 -17.46
CA VAL A 129 6.97 5.91 -16.61
C VAL A 129 7.45 4.55 -17.10
N ALA A 130 8.77 4.33 -17.17
CA ALA A 130 9.29 3.02 -17.55
C ALA A 130 9.14 2.02 -16.39
N TRP A 131 8.71 0.80 -16.69
CA TRP A 131 8.56 -0.25 -15.69
C TRP A 131 9.85 -0.51 -14.90
N SER A 132 11.01 -0.44 -15.57
CA SER A 132 12.32 -0.64 -14.93
C SER A 132 12.62 0.38 -13.82
N GLU A 133 12.04 1.58 -13.88
CA GLU A 133 12.16 2.59 -12.82
C GLU A 133 11.28 2.21 -11.62
N LEU A 134 10.05 1.78 -11.89
CA LEU A 134 9.09 1.34 -10.86
C LEU A 134 9.57 0.07 -10.16
N GLN A 135 10.17 -0.86 -10.89
CA GLN A 135 10.68 -2.11 -10.34
C GLN A 135 11.76 -1.85 -9.27
N LYS A 136 12.69 -0.93 -9.51
CA LYS A 136 13.71 -0.54 -8.51
C LYS A 136 13.08 0.05 -7.25
N MET A 137 12.03 0.86 -7.41
CA MET A 137 11.30 1.43 -6.30
C MET A 137 10.55 0.35 -5.50
N LEU A 138 9.94 -0.63 -6.17
CA LEU A 138 9.30 -1.79 -5.52
C LEU A 138 10.29 -2.65 -4.76
N GLU A 139 11.45 -2.95 -5.35
CA GLU A 139 12.51 -3.71 -4.70
C GLU A 139 13.00 -3.01 -3.42
N THR A 140 13.23 -1.70 -3.51
CA THR A 140 13.64 -0.88 -2.35
C THR A 140 12.56 -0.84 -1.28
N ALA A 141 11.29 -0.62 -1.65
CA ALA A 141 10.17 -0.62 -0.73
C ALA A 141 9.98 -1.97 -0.03
N THR A 142 10.11 -3.06 -0.78
CA THR A 142 10.02 -4.43 -0.26
C THR A 142 11.14 -4.74 0.73
N ALA A 143 12.38 -4.32 0.43
CA ALA A 143 13.51 -4.48 1.34
C ALA A 143 13.27 -3.71 2.65
N GLY A 144 12.84 -2.44 2.57
CA GLY A 144 12.52 -1.63 3.75
C GLY A 144 11.35 -2.18 4.58
N ALA A 145 10.35 -2.79 3.94
CA ALA A 145 9.25 -3.45 4.65
C ALA A 145 9.73 -4.67 5.46
N LYS A 146 10.59 -5.51 4.85
CA LYS A 146 11.20 -6.67 5.54
C LYS A 146 12.08 -6.27 6.72
N GLU A 147 12.84 -5.19 6.61
CA GLU A 147 13.67 -4.68 7.71
C GLU A 147 12.82 -4.19 8.90
N LYS A 148 11.67 -3.56 8.64
CA LYS A 148 10.73 -3.14 9.68
C LYS A 148 10.05 -4.32 10.38
N GLU A 149 9.80 -5.41 9.64
CA GLU A 149 9.22 -6.65 10.20
C GLU A 149 10.27 -7.49 10.97
N ALA A 150 11.54 -7.43 10.56
CA ALA A 150 12.66 -8.14 11.19
C ALA A 150 13.25 -7.44 12.42
N ALA A 151 12.77 -6.23 12.79
CA ALA A 151 13.12 -5.63 14.07
C ALA A 151 12.74 -6.60 15.21
N PRO A 152 13.69 -7.03 16.05
CA PRO A 152 13.45 -8.15 16.95
C PRO A 152 12.34 -7.78 17.93
N LYS A 153 11.25 -8.55 17.90
CA LYS A 153 10.34 -8.67 19.04
C LYS A 153 11.21 -9.11 20.21
N LYS A 154 11.58 -8.18 21.10
CA LYS A 154 12.27 -8.49 22.36
C LYS A 154 11.51 -9.65 22.99
N ALA A 155 12.19 -10.79 23.12
CA ALA A 155 11.64 -12.00 23.70
C ALA A 155 10.94 -11.65 25.02
N ALA A 156 9.73 -12.19 25.21
CA ALA A 156 9.03 -12.10 26.47
C ALA A 156 9.98 -12.55 27.60
N PRO A 157 10.04 -11.86 28.74
CA PRO A 157 10.86 -12.31 29.85
C PRO A 157 10.40 -13.71 30.26
N GLN A 158 11.34 -14.66 30.33
CA GLN A 158 11.07 -15.97 30.90
C GLN A 158 10.51 -15.77 32.33
N PRO A 159 9.51 -16.56 32.75
CA PRO A 159 9.05 -16.51 34.14
C PRO A 159 10.22 -16.91 35.06
N PRO A 160 10.40 -16.22 36.21
CA PRO A 160 11.47 -16.53 37.13
C PRO A 160 11.32 -17.98 37.66
N LEU A 161 12.44 -18.67 37.76
CA LEU A 161 12.55 -19.98 38.40
C LEU A 161 12.03 -19.90 39.85
N PRO A 162 11.24 -20.87 40.33
CA PRO A 162 10.72 -20.86 41.69
C PRO A 162 11.88 -21.11 42.67
N GLY A 163 12.31 -20.05 43.34
CA GLY A 163 13.30 -20.07 44.41
C GLY A 163 12.61 -20.11 45.78
N GLU A 164 12.75 -21.25 46.44
CA GLU A 164 13.06 -21.39 47.88
C GLU A 164 12.30 -20.51 48.89
N ASP A 165 11.07 -20.90 49.21
CA ASP A 165 10.44 -20.51 50.49
C ASP A 165 10.89 -21.47 51.60
N ARG A 166 11.93 -21.07 52.33
CA ARG A 166 12.32 -21.65 53.62
C ARG A 166 11.36 -21.19 54.71
N TRP A 167 10.73 -22.16 55.34
CA TRP A 167 9.99 -22.11 56.61
C TRP A 167 10.64 -21.22 57.69
N VAL A 168 9.83 -20.38 58.36
CA VAL A 168 9.91 -20.12 59.80
C VAL A 168 8.50 -19.82 60.35
N TRP A 169 8.05 -20.64 61.29
CA TRP A 169 6.84 -20.43 62.11
C TRP A 169 7.18 -19.59 63.35
N ALA A 170 6.23 -18.78 63.81
CA ALA A 170 6.12 -18.33 65.20
C ALA A 170 4.68 -18.54 65.66
#